data_AF-A0A9P9XXN5-F1
#
_entry.id   AF-A0A9P9XXN5-F1
#
_cell.length_a   1.000
_cell.length_b   1.000
_cell.length_c   1.000
_cell.angle_alpha   90.00
_cell.angle_beta   90.00
_cell.angle_gamma   90.00
#
_symmetry.space_group_name_H-M   'P 1'
#
loop_
_entity.id
_entity.type
_entity.pdbx_description
1 polymer ?
#
loop_
_entity_poly.entity_id
_entity_poly.type
_entity_poly.pdbx_seq_one_letter_code
_entity_poly.pdbx_strand_id
1 'polypeptide(L)'
;MAAPSQNFIQLAKALPEPLQRFFARWPPAAILPTGNTAPTPTRYQEERPNPFQRYKNPETGAWQDPVYSNRRQAELHKMAKEHGVEHLLPESNKAAETRLAHRVEHGLRVKGTGVGQKVKGHIHERHMISKMEKKRTAMLEMPQLIKSFKKVLYMYLRVLNVKMLIDDQQDPTALVKKAYHRALLQNHPDKAAASQKAIFSVDQITQAYNVISSPVQRASYDASLRLEPQTNSGFTTKFQTGVENVDLDDLAFDETEDCWYRSCRCGNDRGYRFREDDLMEAEEDGELMVGCLDCSLWLRVHYAVLETDDCESPTNQKQN
;
A
#
# COMPACT_ATOMS: atom_id res chain seq x y z
N MET A 1 25.98 66.49 33.34
CA MET A 1 25.83 65.01 33.46
C MET A 1 24.42 64.49 33.10
N ALA A 2 23.51 65.30 32.50
CA ALA A 2 22.12 64.89 32.19
C ALA A 2 21.88 64.41 30.73
N ALA A 3 22.88 64.51 29.84
CA ALA A 3 22.76 64.12 28.45
C ALA A 3 22.59 62.60 28.19
N PRO A 4 23.26 61.67 28.90
CA PRO A 4 23.14 60.23 28.56
C PRO A 4 21.77 59.66 28.91
N SER A 5 21.15 60.11 30.00
CA SER A 5 19.82 59.65 30.40
C SER A 5 18.73 60.08 29.40
N GLN A 6 18.82 61.30 28.86
CA GLN A 6 17.91 61.76 27.81
C GLN A 6 18.04 60.93 26.53
N ASN A 7 19.26 60.55 26.14
CA ASN A 7 19.50 59.69 24.98
C ASN A 7 18.89 58.29 25.19
N PHE A 8 19.04 57.68 26.36
CA PHE A 8 18.42 56.38 26.66
C PHE A 8 16.89 56.46 26.67
N ILE A 9 16.32 57.56 27.16
CA ILE A 9 14.87 57.81 27.09
C ILE A 9 14.41 57.95 25.63
N GLN A 10 15.18 58.64 24.79
CA GLN A 10 14.88 58.75 23.36
C GLN A 10 14.96 57.39 22.65
N LEU A 11 15.97 56.56 22.96
CA LEU A 11 16.07 55.20 22.43
C LEU A 11 14.90 54.31 22.88
N ALA A 12 14.49 54.39 24.15
CA ALA A 12 13.33 53.67 24.64
C ALA A 12 12.03 54.14 23.95
N LYS A 13 11.88 55.44 23.69
CA LYS A 13 10.75 56.00 22.93
C LYS A 13 10.80 55.67 21.44
N ALA A 14 11.96 55.30 20.90
CA ALA A 14 12.12 54.88 19.51
C ALA A 14 11.75 53.40 19.28
N LEU A 15 11.50 52.63 20.34
CA LEU A 15 11.03 51.24 20.22
C LEU A 15 9.67 51.17 19.50
N PRO A 16 9.36 50.08 18.79
CA PRO A 16 8.04 49.86 18.20
C PRO A 16 6.92 49.97 19.24
N GLU A 17 5.82 50.61 18.86
CA GLU A 17 4.66 50.82 19.74
C GLU A 17 4.15 49.51 20.40
N PRO A 18 4.10 48.35 19.71
CA PRO A 18 3.69 47.11 20.35
C PRO A 18 4.58 46.68 21.52
N LEU A 19 5.90 46.91 21.42
CA LEU A 19 6.85 46.61 22.49
C LEU A 19 6.71 47.59 23.65
N GLN A 20 6.52 48.88 23.36
CA GLN A 20 6.28 49.89 24.39
C GLN A 20 5.02 49.57 25.19
N ARG A 21 3.91 49.25 24.49
CA ARG A 21 2.65 48.82 25.12
C ARG A 21 2.83 47.55 25.95
N PHE A 22 3.66 46.61 25.49
CA PHE A 22 3.97 45.40 26.25
C PHE A 22 4.72 45.73 27.55
N PHE A 23 5.83 46.47 27.48
CA PHE A 23 6.62 46.82 28.66
C PHE A 23 5.87 47.74 29.65
N ALA A 24 4.95 48.58 29.16
CA ALA A 24 4.07 49.37 30.02
C ALA A 24 3.09 48.51 30.84
N ARG A 25 2.65 47.38 30.28
CA ARG A 25 1.70 46.47 30.93
C ARG A 25 2.38 45.36 31.73
N TRP A 26 3.53 44.86 31.27
CA TRP A 26 4.32 43.82 31.92
C TRP A 26 5.79 44.26 32.02
N PRO A 27 6.11 45.19 32.95
CA PRO A 27 7.48 45.63 33.15
C PRO A 27 8.33 44.51 33.79
N PRO A 28 9.48 44.12 33.19
CA PRO A 28 10.38 43.15 33.81
C PRO A 28 11.08 43.76 35.02
N ALA A 29 11.52 42.89 35.95
CA ALA A 29 12.22 43.34 37.16
C ALA A 29 13.47 44.18 36.88
N ALA A 30 14.14 43.95 35.74
CA ALA A 30 15.36 44.67 35.34
C ALA A 30 15.17 46.18 35.12
N ILE A 31 13.96 46.64 34.78
CA ILE A 31 13.69 48.07 34.52
C ILE A 31 13.05 48.79 35.71
N LEU A 32 12.69 48.05 36.76
CA LEU A 32 12.04 48.60 37.95
C LEU A 32 13.09 49.26 38.86
N PRO A 33 12.73 50.35 39.56
CA PRO A 33 13.68 51.06 40.42
C PRO A 33 14.19 50.13 41.54
N THR A 34 15.51 50.06 41.68
CA THR A 34 16.19 49.27 42.71
C THR A 34 16.14 50.01 44.06
N GLY A 35 14.95 50.24 44.60
CA GLY A 35 14.74 50.84 45.91
C GLY A 35 14.53 49.79 47.01
N ASN A 36 14.54 50.21 48.28
CA ASN A 36 14.30 49.32 49.44
C ASN A 36 12.87 48.75 49.52
N THR A 37 11.95 49.20 48.66
CA THR A 37 10.57 48.72 48.60
C THR A 37 10.41 47.76 47.42
N ALA A 38 9.86 46.58 47.67
CA ALA A 38 9.55 45.62 46.61
C ALA A 38 8.68 46.28 45.52
N PRO A 39 8.98 46.08 44.23
CA PRO A 39 8.23 46.71 43.15
C PRO A 39 6.78 46.20 43.14
N THR A 40 5.83 47.12 43.15
CA THR A 40 4.40 46.78 43.05
C THR A 40 4.11 46.23 41.65
N PRO A 41 3.55 45.01 41.54
CA PRO A 41 3.17 44.46 40.25
C PRO A 41 2.07 45.33 39.62
N THR A 42 2.06 45.38 38.30
CA THR A 42 0.95 45.97 37.58
C THR A 42 -0.30 45.09 37.71
N ARG A 43 -1.49 45.67 37.55
CA ARG A 43 -2.76 44.91 37.52
C ARG A 43 -2.71 43.71 36.55
N TYR A 44 -2.08 43.88 35.39
CA TYR A 44 -1.94 42.80 34.41
C TYR A 44 -1.00 41.67 34.86
N GLN A 45 0.03 41.98 35.65
CA GLN A 45 0.93 40.98 36.25
C GLN A 45 0.28 40.25 37.41
N GLU A 46 -0.57 40.92 38.18
CA GLU A 46 -1.36 40.30 39.26
C GLU A 46 -2.38 39.31 38.70
N GLU A 47 -3.15 39.73 37.68
CA GLU A 47 -4.10 38.85 37.00
C GLU A 47 -3.36 37.71 36.26
N ARG A 48 -2.21 38.02 35.66
CA ARG A 48 -1.42 37.09 34.83
C ARG A 48 0.08 37.30 34.98
N PRO A 49 0.76 36.48 35.80
CA PRO A 49 2.20 36.59 36.00
C PRO A 49 3.04 36.45 34.72
N ASN A 50 2.72 35.47 33.85
CA ASN A 50 3.34 35.32 32.54
C ASN A 50 2.28 35.43 31.42
N PRO A 51 2.34 36.46 30.56
CA PRO A 51 1.33 36.68 29.52
C PRO A 51 1.46 35.75 28.31
N PHE A 52 2.56 34.99 28.20
CA PHE A 52 2.85 34.08 27.08
C PHE A 52 2.45 32.63 27.37
N GLN A 53 2.23 32.28 28.62
CA GLN A 53 1.85 30.93 29.02
C GLN A 53 0.34 30.84 29.26
N ARG A 54 -0.17 29.62 29.12
CA ARG A 54 -1.52 29.28 29.55
C ARG A 54 -1.59 29.39 31.06
N TYR A 55 -2.68 29.95 31.56
CA TYR A 55 -2.87 30.17 32.99
C TYR A 55 -4.07 29.36 33.46
N LYS A 56 -3.90 28.61 34.55
CA LYS A 56 -5.00 27.88 35.19
C LYS A 56 -5.57 28.77 36.29
N ASN A 57 -6.85 29.13 36.16
CA ASN A 57 -7.51 29.91 37.20
C ASN A 57 -7.64 29.05 38.48
N PRO A 58 -7.17 29.54 39.64
CA PRO A 58 -7.22 28.77 40.89
C PRO A 58 -8.63 28.50 41.38
N GLU A 59 -9.59 29.39 41.11
CA GLU A 59 -10.96 29.29 41.61
C GLU A 59 -11.81 28.32 40.76
N THR A 60 -11.72 28.47 39.44
CA THR A 60 -12.54 27.68 38.49
C THR A 60 -11.85 26.42 38.00
N GLY A 61 -10.53 26.30 38.17
CA GLY A 61 -9.72 25.19 37.66
C GLY A 61 -9.59 25.15 36.13
N ALA A 62 -10.22 26.07 35.40
CA ALA A 62 -10.21 26.13 33.95
C ALA A 62 -8.87 26.69 33.43
N TRP A 63 -8.36 26.09 32.35
CA TRP A 63 -7.23 26.62 31.62
C TRP A 63 -7.69 27.75 30.70
N GLN A 64 -7.00 28.87 30.79
CA GLN A 64 -7.19 30.00 29.91
C GLN A 64 -6.02 30.11 28.94
N ASP A 65 -6.35 30.54 27.71
CA ASP A 65 -5.36 30.80 26.67
C ASP A 65 -4.40 31.92 27.04
N PRO A 66 -3.16 31.92 26.52
CA PRO A 66 -2.21 33.00 26.76
C PRO A 66 -2.72 34.34 26.22
N VAL A 67 -2.36 35.45 26.88
CA VAL A 67 -2.83 36.81 26.50
C VAL A 67 -2.38 37.14 25.09
N TYR A 68 -1.14 36.75 24.78
CA TYR A 68 -0.58 36.80 23.44
C TYR A 68 -0.55 35.41 22.84
N SER A 69 -1.17 35.25 21.68
CA SER A 69 -1.09 34.00 20.91
C SER A 69 0.33 33.75 20.40
N ASN A 70 0.67 32.50 20.09
CA ASN A 70 2.00 32.10 19.59
C ASN A 70 2.49 32.95 18.40
N ARG A 71 1.57 33.43 17.54
CA ARG A 71 1.88 34.38 16.45
C ARG A 71 2.37 35.72 16.99
N ARG A 72 1.60 36.34 17.88
CA ARG A 72 1.93 37.64 18.49
C ARG A 72 3.18 37.56 19.36
N GLN A 73 3.39 36.43 20.06
CA GLN A 73 4.64 36.17 20.78
C GLN A 73 5.85 36.18 19.82
N ALA A 74 5.75 35.48 18.69
CA ALA A 74 6.83 35.45 17.71
C ALA A 74 7.10 36.85 17.10
N GLU A 75 6.07 37.65 16.86
CA GLU A 75 6.20 39.03 16.39
C GLU A 75 6.89 39.92 17.43
N LEU A 76 6.51 39.82 18.71
CA LEU A 76 7.16 40.54 19.81
C LEU A 76 8.63 40.14 19.95
N HIS A 77 8.95 38.84 19.93
CA HIS A 77 10.33 38.35 19.97
C HIS A 77 11.14 38.78 18.74
N LYS A 78 10.52 38.82 17.54
CA LYS A 78 11.19 39.30 16.33
C LYS A 78 11.55 40.78 16.46
N MET A 79 10.60 41.63 16.83
CA MET A 79 10.86 43.06 17.05
C MET A 79 11.88 43.26 18.19
N ALA A 80 11.76 42.52 19.29
CA ALA A 80 12.67 42.66 20.42
C ALA A 80 14.10 42.23 20.07
N LYS A 81 14.27 41.22 19.21
CA LYS A 81 15.56 40.81 18.69
C LYS A 81 16.19 41.88 17.79
N GLU A 82 15.40 42.48 16.89
CA GLU A 82 15.85 43.56 16.00
C GLU A 82 16.32 44.79 16.80
N HIS A 83 15.69 45.06 17.95
CA HIS A 83 16.02 46.17 18.84
C HIS A 83 16.91 45.80 20.05
N GLY A 84 17.39 44.56 20.16
CA GLY A 84 18.29 44.11 21.23
C GLY A 84 17.67 44.01 22.64
N VAL A 85 16.33 44.03 22.76
CA VAL A 85 15.59 43.97 24.02
C VAL A 85 14.93 42.60 24.28
N GLU A 86 15.36 41.55 23.58
CA GLU A 86 14.78 40.20 23.69
C GLU A 86 14.89 39.62 25.11
N HIS A 87 16.00 39.88 25.81
CA HIS A 87 16.24 39.42 27.18
C HIS A 87 15.30 40.05 28.24
N LEU A 88 14.63 41.16 27.90
CA LEU A 88 13.66 41.83 28.78
C LEU A 88 12.27 41.19 28.70
N LEU A 89 12.02 40.35 27.68
CA LEU A 89 10.76 39.64 27.53
C LEU A 89 10.71 38.42 28.47
N PRO A 90 9.50 38.02 28.94
CA PRO A 90 9.33 36.76 29.65
C PRO A 90 9.76 35.55 28.81
N GLU A 91 10.16 34.48 29.49
CA GLU A 91 10.53 33.22 28.86
C GLU A 91 9.39 32.67 27.98
N SER A 92 9.74 32.27 26.75
CA SER A 92 8.79 31.69 25.80
C SER A 92 9.46 30.66 24.89
N ASN A 93 8.65 29.75 24.35
CA ASN A 93 9.10 28.79 23.32
C ASN A 93 9.46 29.47 21.98
N LYS A 94 9.21 30.79 21.85
CA LYS A 94 9.53 31.59 20.66
C LYS A 94 10.83 32.38 20.80
N ALA A 95 11.35 32.52 22.02
CA ALA A 95 12.65 33.14 22.27
C ALA A 95 13.76 32.44 21.48
N ALA A 96 14.71 33.21 20.96
CA ALA A 96 15.80 32.70 20.14
C ALA A 96 16.71 31.77 20.95
N GLU A 97 17.06 32.18 22.18
CA GLU A 97 17.94 31.42 23.08
C GLU A 97 17.30 30.10 23.50
N THR A 98 16.06 30.12 23.98
CA THR A 98 15.33 28.90 24.38
C THR A 98 15.17 27.92 23.23
N ARG A 99 14.88 28.40 22.01
CA ARG A 99 14.79 27.53 20.82
C ARG A 99 16.12 26.92 20.44
N LEU A 100 17.21 27.67 20.58
CA LEU A 100 18.55 27.18 20.29
C LEU A 100 18.97 26.14 21.34
N ALA A 101 18.80 26.45 22.62
CA ALA A 101 19.08 25.55 23.73
C ALA A 101 18.35 24.22 23.58
N HIS A 102 17.02 24.27 23.35
CA HIS A 102 16.21 23.07 23.13
C HIS A 102 16.66 22.27 21.89
N ARG A 103 17.10 22.94 20.82
CA ARG A 103 17.61 22.25 19.61
C ARG A 103 18.96 21.59 19.87
N VAL A 104 19.85 22.23 20.62
CA VAL A 104 21.16 21.69 20.98
C VAL A 104 21.01 20.51 21.92
N GLU A 105 20.15 20.63 22.94
CA GLU A 105 19.91 19.59 23.94
C GLU A 105 19.24 18.35 23.33
N HIS A 106 18.16 18.53 22.58
CA HIS A 106 17.33 17.42 22.11
C HIS A 106 17.62 16.97 20.67
N GLY A 107 18.31 17.78 19.87
CA GLY A 107 18.59 17.48 18.46
C GLY A 107 17.34 17.38 17.58
N LEU A 108 17.51 16.79 16.39
CA LEU A 108 16.40 16.50 15.48
C LEU A 108 15.67 15.24 15.96
N ARG A 109 14.34 15.30 16.09
CA ARG A 109 13.52 14.21 16.65
C ARG A 109 12.41 13.73 15.73
N VAL A 110 12.49 14.03 14.44
CA VAL A 110 11.51 13.54 13.46
C VAL A 110 11.64 12.03 13.27
N LYS A 111 10.55 11.35 12.95
CA LYS A 111 10.58 9.89 12.73
C LYS A 111 11.46 9.55 11.53
N GLY A 112 12.32 8.55 11.67
CA GLY A 112 13.23 8.10 10.61
C GLY A 112 14.61 8.72 10.69
N THR A 113 14.73 10.05 10.56
CA THR A 113 16.02 10.77 10.53
C THR A 113 16.41 11.45 11.85
N GLY A 114 15.53 11.42 12.85
CA GLY A 114 15.84 11.93 14.18
C GLY A 114 16.94 11.13 14.88
N VAL A 115 17.60 11.76 15.86
CA VAL A 115 18.64 11.14 16.69
C VAL A 115 18.06 9.87 17.35
N GLY A 116 18.75 8.74 17.15
CA GLY A 116 18.32 7.43 17.66
C GLY A 116 17.17 6.77 16.89
N GLN A 117 16.66 7.37 15.80
CA GLN A 117 15.67 6.74 14.93
C GLN A 117 16.33 6.04 13.74
N LYS A 118 15.62 5.08 13.15
CA LYS A 118 16.02 4.38 11.92
C LYS A 118 14.93 4.53 10.87
N VAL A 119 15.36 4.74 9.62
CA VAL A 119 14.46 4.82 8.46
C VAL A 119 13.85 3.45 8.16
N LYS A 120 12.55 3.42 7.84
CA LYS A 120 11.80 2.18 7.54
C LYS A 120 12.29 1.47 6.27
N GLY A 121 12.83 2.22 5.31
CA GLY A 121 13.17 1.74 3.97
C GLY A 121 11.93 1.55 3.08
N HIS A 122 12.10 1.57 1.77
CA HIS A 122 10.99 1.31 0.83
C HIS A 122 10.61 -0.17 0.79
N ILE A 123 9.41 -0.51 0.31
CA ILE A 123 8.93 -1.90 0.24
C ILE A 123 9.92 -2.77 -0.56
N HIS A 124 10.40 -2.29 -1.70
CA HIS A 124 11.33 -3.07 -2.53
C HIS A 124 12.66 -3.34 -1.83
N GLU A 125 13.19 -2.40 -1.04
CA GLU A 125 14.43 -2.58 -0.28
C GLU A 125 14.24 -3.64 0.81
N ARG A 126 13.11 -3.57 1.54
CA ARG A 126 12.80 -4.52 2.61
C ARG A 126 12.60 -5.94 2.09
N HIS A 127 11.97 -6.11 0.93
CA HIS A 127 11.69 -7.43 0.36
C HIS A 127 12.78 -7.93 -0.60
N MET A 128 13.79 -7.13 -0.93
CA MET A 128 14.84 -7.50 -1.89
C MET A 128 15.55 -8.80 -1.49
N ILE A 129 15.96 -8.92 -0.23
CA ILE A 129 16.68 -10.09 0.28
C ILE A 129 15.83 -11.36 0.14
N SER A 130 14.59 -11.32 0.64
CA SER A 130 13.66 -12.46 0.53
C SER A 130 13.37 -12.81 -0.93
N LYS A 131 13.19 -11.81 -1.80
CA LYS A 131 12.95 -12.04 -3.24
C LYS A 131 14.15 -12.66 -3.94
N MET A 132 15.37 -12.24 -3.61
CA MET A 132 16.59 -12.81 -4.18
C MET A 132 16.84 -14.24 -3.70
N GLU A 133 16.53 -14.54 -2.44
CA GLU A 133 16.63 -15.91 -1.91
C GLU A 133 15.65 -16.85 -2.62
N LYS A 134 14.40 -16.43 -2.82
CA LYS A 134 13.41 -17.20 -3.61
C LYS A 134 13.88 -17.46 -5.05
N LYS A 135 14.53 -16.48 -5.68
CA LYS A 135 15.12 -16.68 -7.01
C LYS A 135 16.27 -17.68 -6.97
N ARG A 136 17.12 -17.60 -5.95
CA ARG A 136 18.25 -18.51 -5.76
C ARG A 136 17.78 -19.96 -5.58
N THR A 137 16.80 -20.19 -4.70
CA THR A 137 16.25 -21.53 -4.46
C THR A 137 15.60 -22.10 -5.72
N ALA A 138 14.77 -21.33 -6.42
CA ALA A 138 14.15 -21.74 -7.68
C ALA A 138 15.19 -22.12 -8.75
N MET A 139 16.30 -21.38 -8.86
CA MET A 139 17.39 -21.70 -9.80
C MET A 139 18.12 -22.99 -9.44
N LEU A 140 18.27 -23.30 -8.15
CA LEU A 140 18.86 -24.55 -7.68
C LEU A 140 17.94 -25.76 -7.94
N GLU A 141 16.63 -25.58 -7.84
CA GLU A 141 15.62 -26.64 -8.05
C GLU A 141 15.27 -26.85 -9.53
N MET A 142 15.50 -25.83 -10.38
CA MET A 142 15.18 -25.84 -11.82
C MET A 142 15.69 -27.09 -12.57
N PRO A 143 16.92 -27.60 -12.37
CA PRO A 143 17.38 -28.80 -13.07
C PRO A 143 16.57 -30.06 -12.73
N GLN A 144 16.07 -30.18 -11.50
CA GLN A 144 15.23 -31.32 -11.08
C GLN A 144 13.85 -31.22 -11.72
N LEU A 145 13.27 -30.03 -11.74
CA LEU A 145 12.00 -29.75 -12.38
C LEU A 145 12.04 -30.04 -13.91
N ILE A 146 13.12 -29.64 -14.59
CA ILE A 146 13.30 -29.95 -16.01
C ILE A 146 13.38 -31.47 -16.25
N LYS A 147 14.05 -32.21 -15.35
CA LYS A 147 14.13 -33.68 -15.46
C LYS A 147 12.76 -34.34 -15.28
N SER A 148 11.98 -33.94 -14.28
CA SER A 148 10.64 -34.49 -14.06
C SER A 148 9.71 -34.16 -15.23
N PHE A 149 9.74 -32.92 -15.74
CA PHE A 149 8.94 -32.50 -16.88
C PHE A 149 9.29 -33.26 -18.16
N LYS A 150 10.59 -33.40 -18.46
CA LYS A 150 11.05 -34.24 -19.58
C LYS A 150 10.65 -35.69 -19.40
N LYS A 151 10.75 -36.26 -18.18
CA LYS A 151 10.36 -37.64 -17.91
C LYS A 151 8.88 -37.88 -18.23
N VAL A 152 8.00 -36.96 -17.85
CA VAL A 152 6.57 -37.02 -18.20
C VAL A 152 6.38 -36.97 -19.72
N LEU A 153 7.03 -36.01 -20.40
CA LEU A 153 6.99 -35.89 -21.86
C LEU A 153 7.47 -37.18 -22.58
N TYR A 154 8.58 -37.77 -22.09
CA TYR A 154 9.11 -39.03 -22.60
C TYR A 154 8.20 -40.22 -22.28
N MET A 155 7.49 -40.21 -21.15
CA MET A 155 6.57 -41.28 -20.77
C MET A 155 5.38 -41.33 -21.74
N TYR A 156 4.84 -40.17 -22.14
CA TYR A 156 3.79 -40.07 -23.16
C TYR A 156 4.30 -40.41 -24.58
N LEU A 157 5.49 -39.95 -24.97
CA LEU A 157 6.11 -40.30 -26.25
C LEU A 157 6.42 -41.80 -26.38
N ARG A 158 6.61 -42.50 -25.26
CA ARG A 158 6.90 -43.93 -25.21
C ARG A 158 5.67 -44.81 -25.39
N VAL A 159 4.47 -44.33 -25.05
CA VAL A 159 3.20 -45.06 -25.26
C VAL A 159 2.88 -45.21 -26.75
N LEU A 160 3.17 -44.20 -27.57
CA LEU A 160 2.88 -44.26 -29.01
C LEU A 160 4.09 -44.62 -29.87
N ASN A 161 5.30 -44.62 -29.30
CA ASN A 161 6.55 -44.86 -30.03
C ASN A 161 6.66 -44.02 -31.32
N VAL A 162 6.00 -42.86 -31.33
CA VAL A 162 6.11 -41.87 -32.40
C VAL A 162 7.28 -40.98 -32.02
N LYS A 163 8.46 -41.52 -32.20
CA LYS A 163 9.72 -40.82 -31.98
C LYS A 163 9.81 -39.69 -33.01
N MET A 164 9.45 -38.47 -32.59
CA MET A 164 9.91 -37.20 -33.17
C MET A 164 10.01 -37.20 -34.71
N LEU A 165 8.94 -37.59 -35.40
CA LEU A 165 8.86 -37.61 -36.87
C LEU A 165 7.68 -36.79 -37.40
N ILE A 166 7.02 -36.03 -36.51
CA ILE A 166 5.87 -35.20 -36.88
C ILE A 166 6.31 -33.81 -37.39
N ASP A 167 7.54 -33.36 -37.11
CA ASP A 167 7.97 -32.00 -37.50
C ASP A 167 8.30 -31.82 -39.00
N ASP A 168 8.49 -32.89 -39.77
CA ASP A 168 9.06 -32.78 -41.13
C ASP A 168 8.34 -33.56 -42.24
N GLN A 169 7.14 -34.11 -42.00
CA GLN A 169 6.42 -34.89 -43.03
C GLN A 169 4.99 -34.38 -43.24
N GLN A 170 4.67 -34.16 -44.52
CA GLN A 170 3.45 -33.52 -45.04
C GLN A 170 2.11 -34.19 -44.65
N ASP A 171 2.11 -35.34 -43.95
CA ASP A 171 0.88 -36.05 -43.60
C ASP A 171 0.97 -36.84 -42.26
N PRO A 172 0.70 -36.21 -41.11
CA PRO A 172 0.82 -36.83 -39.78
C PRO A 172 -0.21 -37.95 -39.55
N THR A 173 -1.32 -37.95 -40.29
CA THR A 173 -2.44 -38.88 -40.08
C THR A 173 -2.09 -40.30 -40.54
N ALA A 174 -1.37 -40.44 -41.65
CA ALA A 174 -0.92 -41.73 -42.17
C ALA A 174 0.14 -42.38 -41.27
N LEU A 175 1.02 -41.57 -40.67
CA LEU A 175 2.03 -42.03 -39.71
C LEU A 175 1.36 -42.55 -38.42
N VAL A 176 0.40 -41.80 -37.88
CA VAL A 176 -0.34 -42.18 -36.67
C VAL A 176 -1.15 -43.47 -36.89
N LYS A 177 -1.77 -43.65 -38.06
CA LYS A 177 -2.46 -44.89 -38.45
C LYS A 177 -1.52 -46.10 -38.53
N LYS A 178 -0.34 -45.94 -39.13
CA LYS A 178 0.68 -47.01 -39.20
C LYS A 178 1.20 -47.37 -37.81
N ALA A 179 1.42 -46.37 -36.95
CA ALA A 179 1.85 -46.57 -35.57
C ALA A 179 0.78 -47.30 -34.74
N TYR A 180 -0.50 -46.93 -34.90
CA TYR A 180 -1.64 -47.61 -34.27
C TYR A 180 -1.72 -49.09 -34.70
N HIS A 181 -1.65 -49.36 -36.01
CA HIS A 181 -1.70 -50.73 -36.51
C HIS A 181 -0.52 -51.58 -36.01
N ARG A 182 0.69 -50.99 -35.92
CA ARG A 182 1.87 -51.64 -35.33
C ARG A 182 1.67 -51.90 -33.83
N ALA A 183 1.14 -50.94 -33.07
CA ALA A 183 0.91 -51.07 -31.63
C ALA A 183 -0.13 -52.15 -31.31
N LEU A 184 -1.21 -52.23 -32.11
CA LEU A 184 -2.20 -53.30 -32.01
C LEU A 184 -1.58 -54.67 -32.31
N LEU A 185 -0.81 -54.80 -33.39
CA LEU A 185 -0.17 -56.08 -33.75
C LEU A 185 0.86 -56.56 -32.72
N GLN A 186 1.51 -55.63 -32.01
CA GLN A 186 2.47 -55.94 -30.94
C GLN A 186 1.81 -56.30 -29.61
N ASN A 187 0.63 -55.73 -29.31
CA ASN A 187 -0.09 -55.95 -28.05
C ASN A 187 -1.35 -56.81 -28.22
N HIS A 188 -1.55 -57.46 -29.38
CA HIS A 188 -2.69 -58.33 -29.62
C HIS A 188 -2.59 -59.59 -28.74
N PRO A 189 -3.67 -59.96 -28.02
CA PRO A 189 -3.64 -61.10 -27.08
C PRO A 189 -3.31 -62.44 -27.73
N ASP A 190 -3.58 -62.59 -29.03
CA ASP A 190 -3.33 -63.81 -29.82
C ASP A 190 -1.83 -64.04 -30.16
N LYS A 191 -0.97 -63.01 -30.02
CA LYS A 191 0.50 -63.14 -30.14
C LYS A 191 1.24 -63.05 -28.81
N ALA A 192 0.56 -62.63 -27.74
CA ALA A 192 1.13 -62.49 -26.41
C ALA A 192 1.35 -63.82 -25.67
N ALA A 193 0.86 -64.94 -26.22
CA ALA A 193 1.13 -66.28 -25.70
C ALA A 193 2.60 -66.71 -25.82
N ALA A 194 3.38 -66.05 -26.69
CA ALA A 194 4.80 -66.31 -26.86
C ALA A 194 5.63 -65.05 -26.58
N SER A 195 6.05 -64.89 -25.32
CA SER A 195 7.31 -64.25 -24.88
C SER A 195 7.27 -62.85 -24.22
N GLN A 196 6.25 -62.00 -24.30
CA GLN A 196 6.23 -60.75 -23.50
C GLN A 196 4.80 -60.33 -23.07
N LYS A 197 4.61 -60.03 -21.78
CA LYS A 197 3.36 -59.43 -21.25
C LYS A 197 3.07 -58.13 -22.02
N ALA A 198 1.88 -58.01 -22.59
CA ALA A 198 1.41 -56.77 -23.22
C ALA A 198 1.46 -55.62 -22.19
N ILE A 199 2.19 -54.55 -22.53
CA ILE A 199 2.44 -53.42 -21.61
C ILE A 199 1.22 -52.48 -21.58
N PHE A 200 0.41 -52.48 -22.64
CA PHE A 200 -0.76 -51.63 -22.80
C PHE A 200 -1.95 -52.47 -23.27
N SER A 201 -3.14 -52.17 -22.76
CA SER A 201 -4.37 -52.83 -23.23
C SER A 201 -4.79 -52.29 -24.59
N VAL A 202 -5.52 -53.11 -25.35
CA VAL A 202 -6.08 -52.71 -26.65
C VAL A 202 -6.95 -51.46 -26.50
N ASP A 203 -7.70 -51.34 -25.40
CA ASP A 203 -8.55 -50.17 -25.12
C ASP A 203 -7.73 -48.89 -24.92
N GLN A 204 -6.60 -48.96 -24.21
CA GLN A 204 -5.68 -47.82 -24.01
C GLN A 204 -5.06 -47.36 -25.32
N ILE A 205 -4.68 -48.30 -26.20
CA ILE A 205 -4.12 -48.02 -27.52
C ILE A 205 -5.16 -47.32 -28.41
N THR A 206 -6.41 -47.75 -28.33
CA THR A 206 -7.52 -47.19 -29.11
C THR A 206 -7.91 -45.80 -28.62
N GLN A 207 -7.96 -45.60 -27.30
CA GLN A 207 -8.18 -44.29 -26.69
C GLN A 207 -7.09 -43.28 -27.08
N ALA A 208 -5.81 -43.68 -27.00
CA ALA A 208 -4.68 -42.84 -27.37
C ALA A 208 -4.70 -42.46 -28.87
N TYR A 209 -5.05 -43.41 -29.75
CA TYR A 209 -5.20 -43.13 -31.18
C TYR A 209 -6.31 -42.12 -31.46
N ASN A 210 -7.48 -42.27 -30.84
CA ASN A 210 -8.59 -41.34 -31.04
C ASN A 210 -8.18 -39.90 -30.67
N VAL A 211 -7.60 -39.72 -29.49
CA VAL A 211 -7.12 -38.42 -29.01
C VAL A 211 -6.06 -37.80 -29.94
N ILE A 212 -5.14 -38.59 -30.49
CA ILE A 212 -4.02 -38.10 -31.29
C ILE A 212 -4.36 -37.95 -32.78
N SER A 213 -5.35 -38.71 -33.27
CA SER A 213 -5.76 -38.70 -34.67
C SER A 213 -6.40 -37.38 -35.11
N SER A 214 -7.02 -36.64 -34.19
CA SER A 214 -7.66 -35.35 -34.46
C SER A 214 -6.97 -34.21 -33.70
N PRO A 215 -6.56 -33.12 -34.38
CA PRO A 215 -5.93 -31.98 -33.71
C PRO A 215 -6.87 -31.30 -32.72
N VAL A 216 -8.18 -31.33 -32.96
CA VAL A 216 -9.19 -30.75 -32.05
C VAL A 216 -9.32 -31.58 -30.78
N GLN A 217 -9.39 -32.92 -30.90
CA GLN A 217 -9.48 -33.81 -29.73
C GLN A 217 -8.19 -33.80 -28.90
N ARG A 218 -7.04 -33.68 -29.57
CA ARG A 218 -5.75 -33.46 -28.92
C ARG A 218 -5.74 -32.15 -28.14
N ALA A 219 -6.19 -31.05 -28.75
CA ALA A 219 -6.26 -29.75 -28.10
C ALA A 219 -7.23 -29.75 -26.89
N SER A 220 -8.40 -30.40 -26.99
CA SER A 220 -9.33 -30.52 -25.87
C SER A 220 -8.77 -31.39 -24.73
N TYR A 221 -8.06 -32.46 -25.07
CA TYR A 221 -7.43 -33.32 -24.07
C TYR A 221 -6.26 -32.62 -23.37
N ASP A 222 -5.40 -31.92 -24.13
CA ASP A 222 -4.33 -31.08 -23.60
C ASP A 222 -4.88 -29.94 -22.72
N ALA A 223 -6.06 -29.39 -23.06
CA ALA A 223 -6.78 -28.43 -22.22
C ALA A 223 -7.32 -29.08 -20.94
N SER A 224 -7.90 -30.27 -21.01
CA SER A 224 -8.37 -30.99 -19.82
C SER A 224 -7.21 -31.37 -18.88
N LEU A 225 -6.03 -31.72 -19.40
CA LEU A 225 -4.85 -32.02 -18.57
C LEU A 225 -4.29 -30.78 -17.86
N ARG A 226 -4.51 -29.59 -18.43
CA ARG A 226 -4.18 -28.30 -17.78
C ARG A 226 -5.18 -27.91 -16.71
N LEU A 227 -6.42 -28.38 -16.83
CA LEU A 227 -7.51 -28.15 -15.89
C LEU A 227 -7.60 -29.25 -14.83
N GLU A 228 -7.02 -30.43 -15.08
CA GLU A 228 -6.94 -31.51 -14.10
C GLU A 228 -6.11 -30.99 -12.92
N PRO A 229 -6.74 -30.81 -11.74
CA PRO A 229 -6.04 -30.27 -10.60
C PRO A 229 -5.04 -31.35 -10.19
N GLN A 230 -3.74 -31.08 -10.38
CA GLN A 230 -2.75 -31.81 -9.62
C GLN A 230 -3.11 -31.61 -8.16
N THR A 231 -3.57 -32.70 -7.54
CA THR A 231 -3.72 -32.82 -6.10
C THR A 231 -2.32 -32.81 -5.49
N ASN A 232 -1.68 -31.65 -5.53
CA ASN A 232 -0.57 -31.25 -4.69
C ASN A 232 -0.18 -29.80 -4.99
N SER A 233 -0.49 -28.95 -4.00
CA SER A 233 0.17 -27.69 -3.70
C SER A 233 -0.15 -26.51 -4.61
N GLY A 234 -1.14 -25.72 -4.17
CA GLY A 234 -0.96 -24.30 -3.85
C GLY A 234 -0.63 -23.35 -5.00
N PHE A 235 -1.62 -22.51 -5.29
CA PHE A 235 -1.48 -21.18 -5.91
C PHE A 235 -1.34 -21.16 -7.44
N THR A 236 -2.50 -21.05 -8.09
CA THR A 236 -2.67 -20.91 -9.54
C THR A 236 -2.20 -19.53 -10.01
N THR A 237 -0.92 -19.38 -10.33
CA THR A 237 -0.45 -18.24 -11.12
C THR A 237 -0.70 -18.51 -12.60
N LYS A 238 -1.96 -18.34 -13.03
CA LYS A 238 -2.27 -18.12 -14.45
C LYS A 238 -1.44 -16.92 -14.92
N PHE A 239 -0.83 -17.00 -16.10
CA PHE A 239 -0.06 -15.91 -16.70
C PHE A 239 -0.99 -14.72 -16.96
N GLN A 240 -1.00 -13.74 -16.05
CA GLN A 240 -1.86 -12.54 -16.09
C GLN A 240 -1.14 -11.43 -16.86
N THR A 241 -1.65 -11.07 -18.03
CA THR A 241 -1.06 -10.01 -18.87
C THR A 241 -1.81 -8.70 -18.59
N GLY A 242 -1.11 -7.67 -18.11
CA GLY A 242 -1.64 -6.31 -17.95
C GLY A 242 -2.78 -6.20 -16.93
N VAL A 243 -2.45 -6.30 -15.64
CA VAL A 243 -3.39 -6.07 -14.53
C VAL A 243 -3.48 -4.57 -14.22
N GLU A 244 -4.68 -3.99 -14.30
CA GLU A 244 -4.95 -2.61 -13.89
C GLU A 244 -5.67 -2.62 -12.53
N ASN A 245 -5.21 -1.81 -11.57
CA ASN A 245 -5.81 -1.73 -10.23
C ASN A 245 -6.73 -0.51 -10.14
N VAL A 246 -7.95 -0.70 -9.65
CA VAL A 246 -8.98 0.34 -9.53
C VAL A 246 -9.75 0.15 -8.21
N ASP A 247 -10.12 1.23 -7.54
CA ASP A 247 -10.95 1.19 -6.33
C ASP A 247 -12.44 1.11 -6.71
N LEU A 248 -13.26 0.39 -5.93
CA LEU A 248 -14.68 0.18 -6.26
C LEU A 248 -15.46 1.49 -6.44
N ASP A 249 -15.12 2.53 -5.68
CA ASP A 249 -15.74 3.86 -5.73
C ASP A 249 -15.54 4.59 -7.08
N ASP A 250 -14.53 4.19 -7.86
CA ASP A 250 -14.22 4.76 -9.17
C ASP A 250 -14.96 4.05 -10.32
N LEU A 251 -15.68 2.95 -10.06
CA LEU A 251 -16.44 2.23 -11.08
C LEU A 251 -17.86 2.77 -11.24
N ALA A 252 -18.34 2.75 -12.50
CA ALA A 252 -19.72 3.09 -12.80
C ALA A 252 -20.64 1.95 -12.34
N PHE A 253 -21.68 2.27 -11.57
CA PHE A 253 -22.72 1.35 -11.15
C PHE A 253 -23.98 1.52 -12.01
N ASP A 254 -24.51 0.42 -12.55
CA ASP A 254 -25.78 0.39 -13.28
C ASP A 254 -26.91 -0.08 -12.34
N GLU A 255 -27.74 0.86 -11.88
CA GLU A 255 -28.88 0.59 -10.99
C GLU A 255 -29.96 -0.32 -11.62
N THR A 256 -29.94 -0.52 -12.94
CA THR A 256 -30.95 -1.35 -13.62
C THR A 256 -30.58 -2.83 -13.67
N GLU A 257 -29.29 -3.14 -13.67
CA GLU A 257 -28.75 -4.51 -13.78
C GLU A 257 -28.02 -4.96 -12.50
N ASP A 258 -27.96 -4.10 -11.48
CA ASP A 258 -27.20 -4.25 -10.23
C ASP A 258 -25.77 -4.75 -10.48
N CYS A 259 -25.05 -4.03 -11.34
CA CYS A 259 -23.69 -4.40 -11.71
C CYS A 259 -22.77 -3.20 -11.86
N TRP A 260 -21.50 -3.40 -11.50
CA TRP A 260 -20.43 -2.46 -11.79
C TRP A 260 -19.86 -2.75 -13.16
N TYR A 261 -19.58 -1.70 -13.93
CA TYR A 261 -18.98 -1.82 -15.24
C TYR A 261 -17.90 -0.78 -15.51
N ARG A 262 -16.96 -1.12 -16.40
CA ARG A 262 -15.92 -0.20 -16.87
C ARG A 262 -15.48 -0.52 -18.29
N SER A 263 -15.14 0.54 -19.04
CA SER A 263 -14.57 0.42 -20.38
C SER A 263 -13.16 -0.18 -20.34
N CYS A 264 -12.85 -1.03 -21.32
CA CYS A 264 -11.53 -1.63 -21.49
C CYS A 264 -10.71 -0.94 -22.58
N ARG A 265 -9.38 -1.01 -22.47
CA ARG A 265 -8.42 -0.47 -23.47
C ARG A 265 -8.54 -1.10 -24.85
N CYS A 266 -9.24 -2.23 -24.99
CA CYS A 266 -9.56 -2.84 -26.27
C CYS A 266 -10.67 -2.11 -27.05
N GLY A 267 -11.35 -1.14 -26.43
CA GLY A 267 -12.43 -0.38 -27.05
C GLY A 267 -13.85 -0.88 -26.74
N ASN A 268 -14.02 -1.86 -25.84
CA ASN A 268 -15.33 -2.22 -25.31
C ASN A 268 -15.68 -1.32 -24.11
N ASP A 269 -16.79 -0.59 -24.19
CA ASP A 269 -17.28 0.33 -23.16
C ASP A 269 -17.78 -0.38 -21.89
N ARG A 270 -18.17 -1.66 -21.97
CA ARG A 270 -18.55 -2.53 -20.85
C ARG A 270 -17.67 -3.78 -20.78
N GLY A 271 -16.37 -3.59 -20.98
CA GLY A 271 -15.40 -4.70 -21.04
C GLY A 271 -15.22 -5.45 -19.72
N TYR A 272 -15.29 -4.74 -18.59
CA TYR A 272 -15.30 -5.35 -17.26
C TYR A 272 -16.70 -5.22 -16.67
N ARG A 273 -17.27 -6.33 -16.19
CA ARG A 273 -18.56 -6.37 -15.49
C ARG A 273 -18.53 -7.39 -14.35
N PHE A 274 -19.13 -7.07 -13.22
CA PHE A 274 -19.28 -7.97 -12.07
C PHE A 274 -20.42 -7.50 -11.16
N ARG A 275 -20.92 -8.41 -10.31
CA ARG A 275 -22.07 -8.20 -9.41
C ARG A 275 -21.63 -8.22 -7.95
N GLU A 276 -22.57 -7.90 -7.05
CA GLU A 276 -22.32 -7.90 -5.61
C GLU A 276 -21.99 -9.29 -5.08
N ASP A 277 -22.63 -10.31 -5.66
CA ASP A 277 -22.34 -11.72 -5.36
C ASP A 277 -20.86 -12.07 -5.58
N ASP A 278 -20.23 -11.52 -6.63
CA ASP A 278 -18.82 -11.76 -6.95
C ASP A 278 -17.88 -11.09 -5.92
N LEU A 279 -18.30 -9.96 -5.34
CA LEU A 279 -17.57 -9.27 -4.28
C LEU A 279 -17.66 -10.06 -2.98
N MET A 280 -18.84 -10.56 -2.64
CA MET A 280 -19.05 -11.34 -1.42
C MET A 280 -18.20 -12.63 -1.42
N GLU A 281 -18.05 -13.29 -2.57
CA GLU A 281 -17.17 -14.48 -2.67
C GLU A 281 -15.67 -14.13 -2.46
N ALA A 282 -15.26 -12.92 -2.83
CA ALA A 282 -13.88 -12.45 -2.71
C ALA A 282 -13.60 -11.69 -1.40
N GLU A 283 -14.53 -11.69 -0.43
CA GLU A 283 -14.48 -10.87 0.80
C GLU A 283 -13.23 -11.14 1.64
N GLU A 284 -12.82 -12.41 1.72
CA GLU A 284 -11.62 -12.81 2.48
C GLU A 284 -10.33 -12.20 1.93
N ASP A 285 -10.28 -11.90 0.63
CA ASP A 285 -9.09 -11.37 -0.04
C ASP A 285 -9.09 -9.83 -0.10
N GLY A 286 -10.25 -9.17 0.01
CA GLY A 286 -10.41 -7.71 -0.14
C GLY A 286 -10.02 -7.17 -1.53
N GLU A 287 -9.86 -8.07 -2.51
CA GLU A 287 -9.49 -7.79 -3.89
C GLU A 287 -10.25 -8.72 -4.83
N LEU A 288 -11.05 -8.16 -5.76
CA LEU A 288 -11.73 -8.93 -6.79
C LEU A 288 -10.96 -8.87 -8.12
N MET A 289 -10.70 -10.01 -8.74
CA MET A 289 -10.01 -10.11 -10.04
C MET A 289 -11.00 -10.38 -11.17
N VAL A 290 -11.20 -9.39 -12.05
CA VAL A 290 -12.18 -9.45 -13.14
C VAL A 290 -11.46 -9.47 -14.50
N GLY A 291 -11.78 -10.44 -15.34
CA GLY A 291 -11.27 -10.50 -16.71
C GLY A 291 -12.13 -9.66 -17.66
N CYS A 292 -11.50 -9.07 -18.69
CA CYS A 292 -12.26 -8.42 -19.76
C CYS A 292 -13.01 -9.46 -20.60
N LEU A 293 -14.23 -9.15 -21.05
CA LEU A 293 -15.02 -10.04 -21.91
C LEU A 293 -14.42 -10.26 -23.32
N ASP A 294 -13.78 -9.22 -23.89
CA ASP A 294 -13.29 -9.24 -25.28
C ASP A 294 -11.76 -9.30 -25.43
N CYS A 295 -10.99 -9.33 -24.34
CA CYS A 295 -9.53 -9.43 -24.42
C CYS A 295 -8.90 -10.11 -23.21
N SER A 296 -7.58 -10.34 -23.23
CA SER A 296 -6.84 -11.02 -22.16
C SER A 296 -6.37 -10.10 -21.02
N LEU A 297 -6.98 -8.92 -20.87
CA LEU A 297 -6.64 -7.95 -19.82
C LEU A 297 -7.44 -8.24 -18.54
N TRP A 298 -6.85 -7.86 -17.41
CA TRP A 298 -7.40 -8.11 -16.09
C TRP A 298 -7.52 -6.80 -15.30
N LEU A 299 -8.62 -6.67 -14.57
CA LEU A 299 -8.88 -5.58 -13.64
C LEU A 299 -8.84 -6.15 -12.22
N ARG A 300 -8.06 -5.53 -11.34
CA ARG A 300 -8.06 -5.78 -9.91
C ARG A 300 -8.86 -4.68 -9.23
N VAL A 301 -9.97 -5.05 -8.63
CA VAL A 301 -10.88 -4.15 -7.92
C VAL A 301 -10.59 -4.26 -6.43
N HIS A 302 -10.19 -3.15 -5.81
CA HIS A 302 -10.01 -3.07 -4.36
C HIS A 302 -11.30 -2.53 -3.72
N TYR A 303 -11.74 -3.17 -2.64
CA TYR A 303 -12.90 -2.71 -1.87
C TYR A 303 -12.69 -3.01 -0.38
N ALA A 304 -13.40 -2.28 0.47
CA ALA A 304 -13.39 -2.48 1.91
C ALA A 304 -14.84 -2.63 2.38
N VAL A 305 -15.15 -3.73 3.05
CA VAL A 305 -16.45 -3.91 3.70
C VAL A 305 -16.45 -3.07 4.97
N LEU A 306 -17.32 -2.05 5.00
CA LEU A 306 -17.58 -1.30 6.23
C LEU A 306 -18.61 -2.11 7.02
N GLU A 307 -18.19 -2.71 8.14
CA GLU A 307 -19.12 -3.22 9.14
C GLU A 307 -19.97 -2.04 9.61
N THR A 308 -21.23 -1.99 9.19
CA THR A 308 -22.17 -0.98 9.66
C THR A 308 -22.51 -1.31 11.11
N ASP A 309 -21.78 -0.70 12.03
CA ASP A 309 -22.27 -0.51 13.39
C ASP A 309 -23.64 0.22 13.29
N ASP A 310 -24.69 -0.45 13.78
CA ASP A 310 -26.07 0.02 13.82
C ASP A 310 -26.15 1.51 14.20
N CYS A 311 -26.37 2.38 13.20
CA CYS A 311 -26.67 3.78 13.40
C CYS A 311 -28.18 3.99 13.26
N GLU A 312 -28.80 4.30 14.40
CA GLU A 312 -30.19 4.76 14.56
C GLU A 312 -30.67 5.65 13.41
N SER A 313 -31.69 5.18 12.71
CA SER A 313 -32.48 5.99 11.79
C SER A 313 -33.24 7.11 12.53
N PRO A 314 -33.13 8.39 12.15
CA PRO A 314 -34.00 9.43 12.68
C PRO A 314 -35.37 9.34 12.01
N THR A 315 -36.38 8.94 12.79
CA THR A 315 -37.80 9.01 12.42
C THR A 315 -38.24 10.47 12.30
N ASN A 316 -38.44 10.90 11.05
CA ASN A 316 -39.07 12.18 10.73
C ASN A 316 -40.60 12.02 10.87
N GLN A 317 -41.13 12.30 12.07
CA GLN A 317 -42.58 12.45 12.27
C GLN A 317 -43.02 13.83 11.78
N LYS A 318 -43.64 13.84 10.59
CA LYS A 318 -44.67 14.80 10.22
C LYS A 318 -45.97 14.42 10.95
N GLN A 319 -46.52 15.31 11.77
CA GLN A 319 -47.97 15.44 11.99
C GLN A 319 -48.29 16.77 12.67
N ASN A 320 -49.16 17.53 11.99
CA ASN A 320 -50.05 18.63 12.40
C ASN A 320 -49.79 19.40 13.70
#